data_AF-A0A972U8E3-F1
#
_entry.id   AF-A0A972U8E3-F1
#
_cell.length_a   1.000
_cell.length_b   1.000
_cell.length_c   1.000
_cell.angle_alpha   90.00
_cell.angle_beta   90.00
_cell.angle_gamma   90.00
#
_symmetry.space_group_name_H-M   'P 1'
#
loop_
_entity.id
_entity.type
_entity.pdbx_description
1 polymer ?
#
loop_
_entity_poly.entity_id
_entity_poly.type
_entity_poly.pdbx_seq_one_letter_code
_entity_poly.pdbx_strand_id
1 'polypeptide(L)' 'MIKLKLSAALALVLLVLIVVFQNRDPVVTRFLFTSFTMPRAALLVITFLVGAAAGILLSFALAKRAPKK' A
#
# COMPACT_ATOMS: atom_id res chain seq x y z
N MET A 1 17.23 -23.06 -2.20
CA MET A 1 16.33 -22.13 -1.46
C MET A 1 16.49 -20.67 -1.87
N ILE A 2 17.71 -20.11 -1.86
CA ILE A 2 17.96 -18.70 -2.24
C ILE A 2 17.47 -18.37 -3.66
N LYS A 3 17.74 -19.25 -4.65
CA LYS A 3 17.24 -19.08 -6.04
C LYS A 3 15.71 -18.98 -6.12
N LEU A 4 14.99 -19.74 -5.29
CA LEU A 4 13.52 -19.71 -5.22
C LEU A 4 12.99 -18.44 -4.54
N LYS A 5 13.66 -17.98 -3.47
CA LYS A 5 13.33 -16.71 -2.82
C LYS A 5 13.54 -15.53 -3.77
N LEU A 6 14.63 -15.56 -4.53
CA LEU A 6 14.96 -14.52 -5.52
C LEU A 6 13.97 -14.52 -6.68
N SER A 7 13.60 -15.69 -7.20
CA SER A 7 12.61 -15.78 -8.29
C SER A 7 11.21 -15.37 -7.82
N ALA A 8 10.82 -15.73 -6.60
CA ALA A 8 9.55 -15.28 -6.01
C ALA A 8 9.53 -13.77 -5.79
N ALA A 9 10.62 -13.18 -5.31
CA ALA A 9 10.74 -11.73 -5.15
C ALA A 9 10.64 -11.01 -6.51
N LEU A 10 11.33 -11.53 -7.54
CA LEU A 10 11.25 -10.98 -8.89
C LEU A 10 9.83 -11.07 -9.46
N ALA A 11 9.17 -12.21 -9.29
CA ALA A 11 7.78 -12.39 -9.71
C ALA A 11 6.83 -11.42 -9.01
N LEU A 12 7.03 -11.18 -7.70
CA LEU A 12 6.25 -10.21 -6.94
C LEU A 12 6.45 -8.79 -7.47
N VAL A 13 7.70 -8.39 -7.73
CA VAL A 13 8.02 -7.07 -8.29
C VAL A 13 7.38 -6.88 -9.67
N LEU A 14 7.48 -7.89 -10.55
CA LEU A 14 6.85 -7.86 -11.87
C LEU A 14 5.33 -7.74 -11.76
N LEU A 15 4.71 -8.47 -10.84
CA LEU A 15 3.26 -8.40 -10.59
C LEU A 15 2.85 -6.99 -10.16
N VAL A 16 3.58 -6.38 -9.23
CA VAL A 16 3.34 -4.98 -8.81
C VAL A 16 3.44 -4.03 -10.00
N LEU A 17 4.48 -4.17 -10.84
CA LEU A 17 4.64 -3.35 -12.03
C LEU A 17 3.47 -3.51 -13.01
N ILE A 18 3.03 -4.75 -13.26
CA ILE A 18 1.89 -5.06 -14.12
C ILE A 18 0.63 -4.37 -13.59
N VAL A 19 0.33 -4.52 -12.30
CA VAL A 19 -0.84 -3.90 -11.67
C VAL A 19 -0.77 -2.37 -11.80
N VAL A 20 0.39 -1.76 -11.56
CA VAL A 20 0.57 -0.30 -11.70
C VAL A 20 0.36 0.17 -13.14
N PHE A 21 0.93 -0.51 -14.12
CA PHE A 21 0.77 -0.17 -15.53
C PHE A 21 -0.67 -0.36 -16.02
N GLN A 22 -1.35 -1.42 -15.58
CA GLN A 22 -2.77 -1.66 -15.92
C GLN A 22 -3.73 -0.65 -15.27
N ASN A 23 -3.35 -0.07 -14.12
CA ASN A 23 -4.20 0.86 -13.36
C ASN A 23 -3.80 2.33 -13.57
N ARG A 24 -3.29 2.68 -14.76
CA ARG A 24 -2.95 4.07 -15.12
C ARG A 24 -4.14 4.91 -15.57
N ASP A 25 -5.27 4.28 -15.81
CA ASP A 25 -6.48 4.99 -16.18
C ASP A 25 -6.79 6.10 -15.16
N PRO A 26 -7.13 7.31 -15.63
CA PRO A 26 -7.44 8.42 -14.76
C PRO A 26 -8.76 8.14 -14.03
N VAL A 27 -8.77 8.43 -12.72
CA VAL A 27 -9.95 8.37 -11.88
C VAL A 27 -10.14 9.73 -11.22
N VAL A 28 -11.36 10.24 -11.25
CA VAL A 28 -11.73 11.46 -10.54
C VAL A 28 -12.03 11.09 -9.10
N THR A 29 -11.30 11.69 -8.17
CA THR A 29 -11.50 11.51 -6.74
C THR A 29 -11.88 12.83 -6.09
N ARG A 30 -12.87 12.79 -5.19
CA ARG A 30 -13.21 13.94 -4.35
C ARG A 30 -12.49 13.82 -3.03
N PHE A 31 -11.54 14.71 -2.77
CA PHE A 31 -10.93 14.88 -1.47
C PHE A 31 -11.60 16.04 -0.75
N LEU A 32 -12.41 15.71 0.26
CA LEU A 32 -13.22 16.63 1.05
C LEU A 32 -14.18 17.47 0.18
N PHE A 33 -13.72 18.63 -0.31
CA PHE A 33 -14.51 19.58 -1.11
C PHE A 33 -13.92 19.85 -2.49
N THR A 34 -12.82 19.21 -2.86
CA THR A 34 -12.15 19.42 -4.15
C THR A 34 -12.01 18.12 -4.93
N SER A 35 -11.99 18.23 -6.26
CA SER A 35 -11.87 17.07 -7.16
C SER A 35 -10.48 17.03 -7.77
N PHE A 36 -9.80 15.89 -7.65
CA PHE A 36 -8.50 15.63 -8.26
C PHE A 36 -8.58 14.42 -9.17
N THR A 37 -8.07 14.56 -10.38
CA THR A 37 -7.90 13.45 -11.33
C THR A 37 -6.52 12.86 -11.13
N MET A 38 -6.44 11.58 -10.80
CA MET A 38 -5.17 10.86 -10.65
C MET A 38 -5.26 9.44 -11.21
N PRO A 39 -4.12 8.79 -11.53
CA PRO A 39 -4.12 7.38 -11.91
C PRO A 39 -4.66 6.50 -10.77
N ARG A 40 -5.47 5.48 -11.09
CA ARG A 40 -5.99 4.53 -10.07
C ARG A 40 -4.88 3.89 -9.23
N ALA A 41 -3.74 3.58 -9.84
CA ALA A 41 -2.59 3.01 -9.14
C ALA A 41 -2.08 3.94 -8.01
N ALA A 42 -2.05 5.25 -8.23
CA ALA A 42 -1.63 6.21 -7.21
C ALA A 42 -2.58 6.20 -6.01
N LEU A 43 -3.89 6.18 -6.27
CA LEU A 43 -4.92 6.07 -5.23
C LEU A 43 -4.76 4.80 -4.39
N LEU A 44 -4.54 3.64 -5.04
CA LEU A 44 -4.34 2.36 -4.35
C LEU A 44 -3.11 2.37 -3.44
N VAL A 45 -1.99 2.93 -3.92
CA VAL A 45 -0.75 3.05 -3.14
C VAL A 45 -0.97 3.98 -1.94
N ILE A 46 -1.58 5.14 -2.14
CA ILE A 46 -1.89 6.07 -1.04
C ILE A 46 -2.78 5.39 0.01
N THR A 47 -3.82 4.69 -0.44
CA THR A 47 -4.75 3.98 0.46
C THR A 47 -4.01 2.92 1.27
N PHE A 48 -3.15 2.13 0.64
CA PHE A 48 -2.32 1.14 1.32
C PHE A 48 -1.38 1.77 2.34
N LEU A 49 -0.67 2.84 1.97
CA LEU A 49 0.27 3.53 2.87
C LEU A 49 -0.45 4.12 4.08
N VAL A 50 -1.62 4.73 3.89
CA VAL A 50 -2.43 5.27 5.00
C VAL A 50 -2.86 4.14 5.94
N GLY A 51 -3.37 3.02 5.41
CA GLY A 51 -3.76 1.86 6.21
C GLY A 51 -2.59 1.24 6.97
N ALA A 52 -1.44 1.07 6.31
CA ALA A 52 -0.23 0.53 6.92
C ALA A 52 0.29 1.45 8.03
N ALA A 53 0.39 2.75 7.77
CA ALA A 53 0.82 3.73 8.77
C ALA A 53 -0.12 3.76 9.98
N ALA A 54 -1.44 3.77 9.75
CA ALA A 54 -2.43 3.72 10.82
C ALA A 54 -2.29 2.43 11.66
N GLY A 55 -2.11 1.29 11.01
CA GLY A 55 -1.89 -0.01 11.69
C GLY A 55 -0.61 -0.05 12.52
N ILE A 56 0.49 0.51 12.02
CA ILE A 56 1.77 0.62 12.75
C ILE A 56 1.59 1.53 13.97
N LEU A 57 0.99 2.72 13.80
CA LEU A 57 0.74 3.65 14.89
C LEU A 57 -0.16 3.04 15.97
N LEU A 58 -1.22 2.34 15.57
CA LEU A 58 -2.11 1.63 16.48
C LEU A 58 -1.37 0.53 17.25
N SER A 59 -0.52 -0.25 16.56
CA SER A 59 0.29 -1.30 17.19
C SER A 59 1.21 -0.73 18.27
N PHE A 60 1.84 0.42 18.03
CA PHE A 60 2.65 1.09 19.05
C PHE A 60 1.83 1.64 20.22
N ALA A 61 0.63 2.17 19.97
CA ALA A 61 -0.27 2.62 21.03
C ALA A 61 -0.75 1.46 21.92
N LEU A 62 -1.05 0.31 21.31
CA LEU A 62 -1.51 -0.89 22.03
C LEU A 62 -0.35 -1.62 22.75
N ALA A 63 0.86 -1.64 22.16
CA ALA A 63 2.03 -2.28 22.77
C ALA A 63 2.42 -1.65 24.12
N LYS A 64 2.18 -0.34 24.31
CA LYS A 64 2.41 0.35 25.59
C LYS A 64 1.49 -0.12 26.73
N ARG A 65 0.39 -0.83 26.44
CA ARG A 65 -0.57 -1.33 27.44
C ARG A 65 -0.36 -2.79 27.84
N ALA A 66 0.60 -3.51 27.25
CA ALA A 66 0.88 -4.88 27.66
C ALA A 66 1.49 -4.88 29.08
N PRO A 67 0.81 -5.46 30.10
CA PRO A 67 1.42 -5.62 31.41
C PRO A 67 2.66 -6.51 31.24
N LYS A 68 3.82 -6.01 31.71
CA LYS A 68 5.05 -6.78 31.80
C LYS A 68 4.75 -8.01 32.66
N LYS A 69 4.74 -9.20 32.06
CA LYS A 69 4.64 -10.48 32.77
C LYS A 69 6.03 -10.94 33.18
#